data_AF-A0A2N5JBP0-F1
#
_entry.id   AF-A0A2N5JBP0-F1
#
_cell.length_a   1.000
_cell.length_b   1.000
_cell.length_c   1.000
_cell.angle_alpha   90.00
_cell.angle_beta   90.00
_cell.angle_gamma   90.00
#
_symmetry.space_group_name_H-M   'P 1'
#
loop_
_entity.id
_entity.type
_entity.pdbx_description
1 polymer ?
#
loop_
_entity_poly.entity_id
_entity_poly.type
_entity_poly.pdbx_seq_one_letter_code
_entity_poly.pdbx_strand_id
1 'polypeptide(L)'
;MTETMPAWASVLTMLIGSGAGGTIVAWALRRIDRRDMTITRDDLDAALASSSTIRDLQAKLDRDFERLDESERDRKALRRDVLRLELFSHTRSRAQHERQLEAGKEYVDLGGNGYGHARYEALKHDYVRRETQCDWTYQQ
;
A
#
# COMPACT_ATOMS: atom_id res chain seq x y z
N MET A 1 13.06 -29.80 14.44
CA MET A 1 12.60 -28.76 15.38
C MET A 1 12.80 -27.42 14.68
N THR A 2 11.73 -26.80 14.21
CA THR A 2 11.78 -25.51 13.50
C THR A 2 11.80 -24.39 14.53
N GLU A 3 13.00 -23.91 14.86
CA GLU A 3 13.14 -22.70 15.66
C GLU A 3 12.60 -21.52 14.85
N THR A 4 11.50 -20.94 15.33
CA THR A 4 10.93 -19.71 14.79
C THR A 4 11.95 -18.59 15.02
N MET A 5 12.62 -18.17 13.94
CA MET A 5 13.48 -16.98 13.99
C MET A 5 12.68 -15.79 14.57
N PRO A 6 13.22 -15.07 15.56
CA PRO A 6 12.55 -13.89 16.10
C PRO A 6 12.30 -12.84 15.01
N ALA A 7 11.11 -12.23 15.00
CA ALA A 7 10.72 -11.25 13.97
C ALA A 7 11.73 -10.10 13.80
N TRP A 8 12.42 -9.71 14.88
CA TRP A 8 13.46 -8.69 14.84
C TRP A 8 14.70 -9.13 14.04
N ALA A 9 15.06 -10.42 14.08
CA ALA A 9 16.17 -10.97 13.32
C ALA A 9 15.83 -11.02 11.82
N SER A 10 14.57 -11.26 11.47
CA SER A 10 14.07 -11.21 10.09
C SER A 10 14.14 -9.80 9.52
N VAL A 11 13.72 -8.79 10.30
CA VAL A 11 13.79 -7.37 9.93
C VAL A 11 15.24 -6.93 9.73
N LEU A 12 16.14 -7.35 10.63
CA LEU A 12 17.57 -7.01 10.53
C LEU A 12 18.22 -7.62 9.27
N THR A 13 17.89 -8.89 8.96
CA THR A 13 18.41 -9.59 7.79
C THR A 13 17.86 -8.99 6.49
N MET A 14 16.60 -8.57 6.48
CA MET A 14 15.96 -7.87 5.37
C MET A 14 16.55 -6.46 5.13
N LEU A 15 16.93 -5.76 6.19
CA LEU A 15 17.56 -4.43 6.12
C LEU A 15 18.98 -4.53 5.52
N ILE A 16 19.73 -5.57 5.89
CA ILE A 16 21.10 -5.83 5.39
C ILE A 16 21.09 -6.19 3.89
N GLY A 17 20.03 -6.83 3.39
CA GLY A 17 19.90 -7.23 1.98
C GLY A 17 19.58 -6.08 1.00
N SER A 18 19.14 -4.92 1.48
CA SER A 18 18.86 -3.76 0.63
C SER A 18 20.08 -2.82 0.61
N GLY A 19 20.77 -2.76 -0.54
CA GLY A 19 22.17 -2.29 -0.68
C GLY A 19 22.53 -0.88 -0.20
N ALA A 20 21.61 -0.10 0.36
CA ALA A 20 21.90 1.20 0.99
C ALA A 20 21.91 1.15 2.54
N GLY A 21 21.24 0.19 3.18
CA GLY A 21 21.19 0.08 4.64
C GLY A 21 22.45 -0.53 5.26
N GLY A 22 23.05 -1.50 4.55
CA GLY A 22 24.25 -2.21 5.01
C GLY A 22 25.48 -1.32 5.18
N THR A 23 25.63 -0.25 4.37
CA THR A 23 26.77 0.67 4.45
C THR A 23 26.72 1.56 5.70
N ILE A 24 25.53 2.01 6.10
CA ILE A 24 25.32 2.82 7.31
C ILE A 24 25.56 1.97 8.56
N VAL A 25 25.04 0.74 8.58
CA VAL A 25 25.25 -0.21 9.69
C VAL A 25 26.71 -0.63 9.78
N ALA A 26 27.38 -0.91 8.66
CA ALA A 26 28.80 -1.26 8.65
C ALA A 26 29.71 -0.10 9.08
N TRP A 27 29.38 1.14 8.69
CA TRP A 27 30.10 2.32 9.16
C TRP A 27 29.91 2.54 10.67
N ALA A 28 28.68 2.37 11.17
CA ALA A 28 28.38 2.46 12.59
C ALA A 28 29.08 1.37 13.41
N LEU A 29 29.06 0.12 12.95
CA LEU A 29 29.76 -1.00 13.57
C LEU A 29 31.28 -0.77 13.57
N ARG A 30 31.86 -0.31 12.46
CA ARG A 30 33.31 -0.04 12.36
C ARG A 30 33.75 1.15 13.22
N ARG A 31 32.85 2.06 13.57
CA ARG A 31 33.09 3.17 14.51
C ARG A 31 33.14 2.67 15.96
N ILE A 32 32.33 1.66 16.28
CA ILE A 32 32.25 1.03 17.60
C ILE A 32 33.43 0.07 17.80
N ASP A 33 33.75 -0.75 16.79
CA ASP A 33 34.86 -1.71 16.80
C ASP A 33 36.25 -1.04 16.98
N ARG A 34 36.40 0.21 16.53
CA ARG A 34 37.65 0.96 16.73
C ARG A 34 37.87 1.46 18.17
N ARG A 35 36.90 1.28 19.06
CA ARG A 35 37.04 1.48 20.50
C ARG A 35 37.00 0.10 21.17
N ASP A 36 38.17 -0.51 21.30
CA ASP A 36 38.39 -1.70 22.11
C ASP A 36 37.92 -1.43 23.56
N MET A 37 36.67 -1.78 23.83
CA MET A 37 36.15 -2.07 25.15
C MET A 37 35.07 -3.12 24.92
N THR A 38 35.11 -4.19 25.69
CA THR A 38 34.05 -5.20 25.78
C THR A 38 32.77 -4.51 26.24
N ILE A 39 32.04 -3.92 25.30
CA ILE A 39 30.77 -3.25 25.54
C ILE A 39 29.76 -4.34 25.88
N THR A 40 29.44 -4.40 27.17
CA THR A 40 28.36 -5.21 27.71
C THR A 40 27.03 -4.76 27.07
N ARG A 41 26.11 -5.71 26.86
CA ARG A 41 24.79 -5.45 26.25
C ARG A 41 24.06 -4.26 26.91
N ASP A 42 24.21 -4.12 28.22
CA ASP A 42 23.61 -3.05 29.00
C ASP A 42 24.20 -1.65 28.69
N ASP A 43 25.49 -1.56 28.35
CA ASP A 43 26.13 -0.30 27.94
C ASP A 43 25.71 0.10 26.52
N LEU A 44 25.50 -0.89 25.64
CA LEU A 44 24.94 -0.64 24.33
C LEU A 44 23.49 -0.16 24.44
N ASP A 45 22.66 -0.82 25.26
CA ASP A 45 21.28 -0.41 25.50
C ASP A 45 21.21 0.99 26.15
N ALA A 46 22.12 1.32 27.07
CA ALA A 46 22.23 2.67 27.65
C ALA A 46 22.70 3.74 26.64
N ALA A 47 23.65 3.39 25.76
CA ALA A 47 24.12 4.29 24.70
C ALA A 47 23.04 4.50 23.62
N LEU A 48 22.30 3.45 23.26
CA LEU A 48 21.17 3.54 22.34
C LEU A 48 20.02 4.35 22.96
N ALA A 49 19.70 4.14 24.24
CA ALA A 49 18.66 4.89 24.95
C ALA A 49 18.99 6.38 25.13
N SER A 50 20.27 6.73 25.30
CA SER A 50 20.71 8.13 25.45
C SER A 50 21.00 8.84 24.12
N SER A 51 21.21 8.08 23.04
CA SER A 51 21.59 8.62 21.73
C SER A 51 20.51 9.55 21.16
N SER A 52 20.88 10.81 20.96
CA SER A 52 20.03 11.79 20.28
C SER A 52 19.69 11.34 18.86
N THR A 53 20.61 10.65 18.18
CA THR A 53 20.38 10.13 16.83
C THR A 53 19.25 9.10 16.77
N ILE A 54 19.08 8.27 17.80
CA ILE A 54 18.00 7.27 17.80
C ILE A 54 16.64 7.92 18.02
N ARG A 55 16.58 8.92 18.90
CA ARG A 55 15.37 9.73 19.07
C ARG A 55 15.01 10.50 17.80
N ASP A 56 16.01 11.05 17.10
CA ASP A 56 15.80 11.74 15.82
C ASP A 56 15.31 10.78 14.72
N LEU A 57 15.84 9.55 14.69
CA LEU A 57 15.40 8.50 13.75
C LEU A 57 13.98 8.02 14.06
N GLN A 58 13.63 7.82 15.33
CA GLN A 58 12.25 7.47 15.74
C GLN A 58 11.27 8.57 15.34
N ALA A 59 11.58 9.83 15.69
CA ALA A 59 10.74 10.96 15.32
C ALA A 59 10.61 11.13 13.79
N LYS A 60 11.64 10.75 13.02
CA LYS A 60 11.57 10.75 11.56
C LYS A 60 10.71 9.60 11.04
N LEU A 61 10.87 8.39 11.57
CA LEU A 61 10.04 7.24 11.20
C LEU A 61 8.57 7.51 11.48
N ASP A 62 8.23 8.07 12.65
CA ASP A 62 6.84 8.39 13.01
C ASP A 62 6.21 9.35 11.99
N ARG A 63 6.94 10.41 11.60
CA ARG A 63 6.51 11.34 10.54
C ARG A 63 6.38 10.68 9.17
N ASP A 64 7.32 9.82 8.82
CA ASP A 64 7.31 9.13 7.52
C ASP A 64 6.14 8.12 7.44
N PHE A 65 5.83 7.43 8.54
CA PHE A 65 4.65 6.55 8.64
C PHE A 65 3.35 7.32 8.49
N GLU A 66 3.20 8.46 9.18
CA GLU A 66 2.02 9.32 9.03
C GLU A 66 1.85 9.80 7.59
N ARG A 67 2.93 10.27 6.97
CA ARG A 67 2.94 10.70 5.56
C ARG A 67 2.57 9.58 4.60
N LEU A 68 3.02 8.34 4.85
CA LEU A 68 2.69 7.20 4.01
C LEU A 68 1.21 6.83 4.12
N ASP A 69 0.65 6.86 5.33
CA ASP A 69 -0.77 6.58 5.55
C ASP A 69 -1.67 7.63 4.88
N GLU A 70 -1.28 8.92 4.93
CA GLU A 70 -1.95 9.99 4.16
C GLU A 70 -1.89 9.72 2.65
N SER A 71 -0.72 9.38 2.11
CA SER A 71 -0.53 9.06 0.70
C SER A 71 -1.37 7.85 0.26
N GLU A 72 -1.51 6.83 1.10
CA GLU A 72 -2.33 5.66 0.82
C GLU A 72 -3.83 6.02 0.76
N ARG A 73 -4.31 6.86 1.68
CA ARG A 73 -5.69 7.37 1.66
C ARG A 73 -5.96 8.18 0.40
N ASP A 74 -5.04 9.07 0.02
CA ASP A 74 -5.16 9.88 -1.19
C ASP A 74 -5.17 9.00 -2.45
N ARG A 75 -4.30 8.01 -2.53
CA ARG A 75 -4.27 7.05 -3.65
C ARG A 75 -5.58 6.28 -3.75
N LYS A 76 -6.15 5.86 -2.61
CA LYS A 76 -7.45 5.16 -2.58
C LYS A 76 -8.58 6.08 -3.04
N ALA A 77 -8.57 7.36 -2.64
CA ALA A 77 -9.54 8.35 -3.07
C ALA A 77 -9.47 8.61 -4.58
N LEU A 78 -8.26 8.85 -5.11
CA LEU A 78 -8.03 9.04 -6.54
C LEU A 78 -8.45 7.82 -7.35
N ARG A 79 -8.12 6.60 -6.89
CA ARG A 79 -8.54 5.36 -7.57
C ARG A 79 -10.06 5.27 -7.65
N ARG A 80 -10.76 5.56 -6.55
CA ARG A 80 -12.22 5.58 -6.52
C ARG A 80 -12.80 6.61 -7.49
N ASP A 81 -12.19 7.79 -7.60
CA ASP A 81 -12.65 8.84 -8.53
C ASP A 81 -12.46 8.44 -9.99
N VAL A 82 -11.33 7.82 -10.34
CA VAL A 82 -11.10 7.27 -11.69
C VAL A 82 -12.12 6.18 -12.03
N LEU A 83 -12.35 5.24 -11.12
CA LEU A 83 -13.35 4.19 -11.31
C LEU A 83 -14.76 4.76 -11.47
N ARG A 84 -15.08 5.84 -10.76
CA ARG A 84 -16.34 6.56 -10.91
C ARG A 84 -16.46 7.16 -12.32
N LEU A 85 -15.41 7.80 -12.83
CA LEU A 85 -15.44 8.35 -14.19
C LEU A 85 -15.72 7.27 -15.24
N GLU A 86 -15.09 6.09 -15.09
CA GLU A 86 -15.35 4.96 -15.99
C GLU A 86 -16.80 4.45 -15.85
N LEU A 87 -17.26 4.19 -14.62
CA LEU A 87 -18.60 3.69 -14.31
C LEU A 87 -19.74 4.57 -14.87
N PHE A 88 -19.54 5.89 -14.87
CA PHE A 88 -20.51 6.87 -15.34
C PHE A 88 -20.31 7.30 -16.79
N SER A 89 -19.29 6.77 -17.49
CA SER A 89 -19.11 7.05 -18.91
C SER A 89 -20.27 6.51 -19.76
N HIS A 90 -20.48 7.09 -20.93
CA HIS A 90 -21.54 6.65 -21.84
C HIS A 90 -21.17 5.31 -22.47
N THR A 91 -22.07 4.32 -22.38
CA THR A 91 -21.82 2.95 -22.86
C THR A 91 -22.06 2.84 -24.36
N ARG A 92 -20.99 2.81 -25.17
CA ARG A 92 -21.06 2.81 -26.64
C ARG A 92 -20.76 1.47 -27.30
N SER A 93 -20.24 0.51 -26.55
CA SER A 93 -19.86 -0.79 -27.07
C SER A 93 -19.92 -1.85 -25.98
N ARG A 94 -19.99 -3.12 -26.39
CA ARG A 94 -19.96 -4.26 -25.45
C ARG A 94 -18.69 -4.26 -24.60
N ALA A 95 -17.53 -4.06 -25.23
CA ALA A 95 -16.26 -4.00 -24.52
C ALA A 95 -16.19 -2.86 -23.49
N GLN A 96 -16.82 -1.71 -23.79
CA GLN A 96 -16.93 -0.64 -22.81
C GLN A 96 -17.89 -1.01 -21.67
N HIS A 97 -19.02 -1.65 -21.99
CA HIS A 97 -19.96 -2.12 -20.97
C HIS A 97 -19.29 -3.08 -19.97
N GLU A 98 -18.48 -4.02 -20.47
CA GLU A 98 -17.74 -4.98 -19.63
C GLU A 98 -16.70 -4.26 -18.74
N ARG A 99 -15.96 -3.30 -19.29
CA ARG A 99 -15.04 -2.46 -18.50
C ARG A 99 -15.74 -1.65 -17.43
N GLN A 100 -16.94 -1.11 -17.72
CA GLN A 100 -17.76 -0.40 -16.74
C GLN A 100 -18.25 -1.32 -15.62
N LEU A 101 -18.55 -2.59 -15.92
CA LEU A 101 -18.91 -3.58 -14.91
C LEU A 101 -17.72 -3.94 -14.02
N GLU A 102 -16.53 -4.08 -14.59
CA GLU A 102 -15.29 -4.29 -13.82
C GLU A 102 -14.98 -3.08 -12.93
N ALA A 103 -15.03 -1.88 -13.50
CA ALA A 103 -14.83 -0.64 -12.75
C ALA A 103 -15.88 -0.44 -11.66
N GLY A 104 -17.14 -0.79 -11.94
CA GLY A 104 -18.24 -0.73 -10.99
C GLY A 104 -18.06 -1.68 -9.81
N LYS A 105 -17.58 -2.90 -10.08
CA LYS A 105 -17.24 -3.87 -9.03
C LYS A 105 -16.16 -3.33 -8.10
N GLU A 106 -15.03 -2.88 -8.67
CA GLU A 106 -13.91 -2.35 -7.89
C GLU A 106 -14.31 -1.08 -7.12
N TYR A 107 -15.12 -0.21 -7.73
CA TYR A 107 -15.65 0.99 -7.08
C TYR A 107 -16.48 0.66 -5.84
N VAL A 108 -17.34 -0.36 -5.93
CA VAL A 108 -18.15 -0.84 -4.81
C VAL A 108 -17.27 -1.44 -3.72
N ASP A 109 -16.28 -2.26 -4.08
CA ASP A 109 -15.34 -2.88 -3.13
C ASP A 109 -14.50 -1.82 -2.37
N LEU A 110 -14.24 -0.66 -2.97
CA LEU A 110 -13.55 0.47 -2.34
C LEU A 110 -14.45 1.35 -1.45
N GLY A 111 -15.72 0.98 -1.25
CA GLY A 111 -16.68 1.75 -0.45
C GLY A 111 -17.38 2.85 -1.26
N GLY A 112 -17.82 2.49 -2.47
CA GLY A 112 -18.58 3.36 -3.35
C GLY A 112 -19.86 3.92 -2.70
N ASN A 113 -20.34 5.06 -3.21
CA ASN A 113 -21.58 5.67 -2.72
C ASN A 113 -22.84 5.03 -3.32
N GLY A 114 -24.02 5.28 -2.72
CA GLY A 114 -25.29 4.70 -3.16
C GLY A 114 -25.63 4.92 -4.64
N TYR A 115 -25.28 6.08 -5.22
CA TYR A 115 -25.45 6.33 -6.65
C TYR A 115 -24.59 5.42 -7.53
N GLY A 116 -23.35 5.16 -7.14
CA GLY A 116 -22.49 4.23 -7.89
C GLY A 116 -22.97 2.78 -7.78
N HIS A 117 -23.47 2.36 -6.61
CA HIS A 117 -24.12 1.06 -6.47
C HIS A 117 -25.33 0.92 -7.41
N ALA A 118 -26.23 1.92 -7.41
CA ALA A 118 -27.40 1.91 -8.29
C ALA A 118 -27.01 1.88 -9.77
N ARG A 119 -25.97 2.64 -10.16
CA ARG A 119 -25.45 2.64 -11.53
C ARG A 119 -24.88 1.28 -11.92
N TYR A 120 -24.12 0.65 -11.03
CA TYR A 120 -23.53 -0.67 -11.26
C TYR A 120 -24.61 -1.75 -11.45
N GLU A 121 -25.63 -1.76 -10.60
CA GLU A 121 -26.77 -2.69 -10.75
C GLU A 121 -27.56 -2.43 -12.04
N ALA A 122 -27.77 -1.17 -12.41
CA ALA A 122 -28.41 -0.82 -13.68
C ALA A 122 -27.61 -1.33 -14.89
N LEU A 123 -26.28 -1.22 -14.86
CA LEU A 123 -25.40 -1.77 -15.90
C LEU A 123 -25.49 -3.29 -15.95
N LYS A 124 -25.47 -4.00 -14.81
CA LYS A 124 -25.64 -5.45 -14.79
C LYS A 124 -26.95 -5.89 -15.43
N HIS A 125 -28.04 -5.25 -15.04
CA HIS A 125 -29.36 -5.56 -15.60
C HIS A 125 -29.41 -5.28 -17.10
N ASP A 126 -28.82 -4.17 -17.57
CA ASP A 126 -28.74 -3.85 -18.99
C ASP A 126 -27.90 -4.89 -19.75
N TYR A 127 -26.76 -5.32 -19.20
CA TYR A 127 -25.91 -6.34 -19.78
C TYR A 127 -26.64 -7.68 -19.93
N VAL A 128 -27.27 -8.15 -18.85
CA VAL A 128 -28.04 -9.41 -18.85
C VAL A 128 -29.20 -9.34 -19.85
N ARG A 129 -29.91 -8.20 -19.91
CA ARG A 129 -30.99 -8.01 -20.89
C ARG A 129 -30.46 -8.14 -22.31
N ARG A 130 -29.36 -7.46 -22.64
CA ARG A 130 -28.72 -7.49 -23.96
C ARG A 130 -28.21 -8.88 -24.33
N GLU A 131 -27.60 -9.57 -23.38
CA GLU A 131 -27.14 -10.95 -23.55
C GLU A 131 -28.31 -11.88 -23.86
N THR A 132 -29.39 -11.79 -23.09
CA THR A 132 -30.60 -12.61 -23.27
C THR A 132 -31.28 -12.34 -24.62
N GLN A 133 -31.32 -11.08 -25.04
CA GLN A 133 -31.94 -10.66 -26.31
C GLN A 133 -31.00 -10.79 -27.51
N CYS A 134 -29.72 -11.12 -27.28
CA CYS A 134 -28.65 -11.06 -28.27
C CYS A 134 -28.56 -9.69 -28.98
N ASP A 135 -28.92 -8.60 -28.29
CA ASP A 135 -28.93 -7.24 -28.82
C ASP A 135 -27.77 -6.42 -28.26
N TRP A 136 -26.70 -6.36 -29.04
CA TRP A 136 -25.49 -5.59 -28.73
C TRP A 136 -25.48 -4.21 -29.38
N THR A 137 -26.62 -3.72 -29.84
CA THR A 137 -26.73 -2.39 -30.44
C THR A 137 -26.75 -1.32 -29.35
N TYR A 138 -25.68 -0.54 -29.26
CA TYR A 138 -25.62 0.63 -28.38
C TYR A 138 -26.05 1.86 -29.16
N GLN A 139 -26.96 2.66 -28.60
CA GLN A 139 -27.32 3.96 -29.17
C GLN A 139 -26.14 4.93 -28.97
N GLN A 140 -25.80 5.70 -30.01
CA GLN A 140 -24.69 6.65 -30.00
C GLN A 140 -25.10 8.02 -29.47
#